data_AF-A0A7X7GC49-F1
#
_entry.id   AF-A0A7X7GC49-F1
#
_cell.length_a   1.000
_cell.length_b   1.000
_cell.length_c   1.000
_cell.angle_alpha   90.00
_cell.angle_beta   90.00
_cell.angle_gamma   90.00
#
_symmetry.space_group_name_H-M   'P 1'
#
loop_
_entity.id
_entity.type
_entity.pdbx_description
1 polymer ?
#
loop_
_entity_poly.entity_id
_entity_poly.type
_entity_poly.pdbx_seq_one_letter_code
_entity_poly.pdbx_strand_id
1 'polypeptide(L)'
;MGVVFTRTIVKTTGGPAVTQPDAVLDVRTELPRHRHELIFSTFDGLADGAAFVLVNDHDPKPLYHQLSAEQPGTFTWDYLEQGPQVWRVRIGRVAGGAS
;
A
#
# COMPACT_ATOMS: atom_id res chain seq x y z
N MET A 1 16.39 0.60 -27.77
CA MET A 1 14.94 0.91 -27.64
C MET A 1 14.67 1.17 -26.17
N GLY A 2 14.67 2.43 -25.75
CA GLY A 2 14.44 2.83 -24.36
C GLY A 2 13.02 3.32 -24.19
N VAL A 3 12.26 2.72 -23.28
CA VAL A 3 10.91 3.17 -22.96
C VAL A 3 11.03 4.25 -21.91
N VAL A 4 10.81 5.50 -22.33
CA VAL A 4 10.76 6.67 -21.46
C VAL A 4 9.36 6.71 -20.85
N PHE A 5 9.22 6.43 -19.56
CA PHE A 5 7.97 6.65 -18.84
C PHE A 5 7.93 8.10 -18.36
N THR A 6 7.22 8.96 -19.07
CA THR A 6 6.91 10.30 -18.60
C THR A 6 5.91 10.21 -17.43
N ARG A 7 6.38 10.37 -16.19
CA ARG A 7 5.50 10.65 -15.04
C ARG A 7 5.04 12.10 -15.13
N THR A 8 3.79 12.30 -15.51
CA THR A 8 3.10 13.59 -15.31
C THR A 8 2.93 13.81 -13.81
N ILE A 9 3.60 14.83 -13.28
CA ILE A 9 3.33 15.37 -11.94
C ILE A 9 2.10 16.28 -12.02
N VAL A 10 0.97 15.85 -11.46
CA VAL A 10 -0.17 16.74 -11.21
C VAL A 10 0.00 17.31 -9.81
N LYS A 11 0.24 18.62 -9.72
CA LYS A 11 0.25 19.39 -8.47
C LYS A 11 -1.15 19.99 -8.31
N THR A 12 -2.05 19.33 -7.59
CA THR A 12 -3.42 19.83 -7.35
C THR A 12 -3.55 20.47 -5.98
N THR A 13 -3.76 21.79 -6.00
CA THR A 13 -4.27 22.61 -4.89
C THR A 13 -5.72 22.23 -4.57
N GLY A 14 -6.08 22.29 -3.28
CA GLY A 14 -7.33 21.77 -2.70
C GLY A 14 -8.63 22.17 -3.40
N GLY A 15 -9.44 21.14 -3.63
CA GLY A 15 -10.89 21.13 -3.86
C GLY A 15 -11.47 19.91 -3.12
N PRO A 16 -12.81 19.71 -3.06
CA PRO A 16 -13.42 18.69 -2.20
C PRO A 16 -12.77 17.34 -2.49
N ALA A 17 -12.32 16.66 -1.44
CA ALA A 17 -11.58 15.41 -1.50
C ALA A 17 -12.43 14.33 -2.18
N VAL A 18 -12.38 14.29 -3.51
CA VAL A 18 -12.70 13.09 -4.28
C VAL A 18 -11.64 12.08 -3.88
N THR A 19 -11.97 11.24 -2.90
CA THR A 19 -11.15 10.10 -2.49
C THR A 19 -10.99 9.22 -3.73
N GLN A 20 -9.88 9.38 -4.44
CA GLN A 20 -9.52 8.46 -5.50
C GLN A 20 -9.41 7.06 -4.87
N PRO A 21 -10.00 6.02 -5.49
CA PRO A 21 -9.90 4.68 -4.94
C PRO A 21 -8.44 4.29 -4.78
N ASP A 22 -8.10 3.71 -3.63
CA ASP A 22 -6.75 3.21 -3.36
C ASP A 22 -6.36 2.18 -4.43
N ALA A 23 -5.09 2.20 -4.84
CA ALA A 23 -4.56 1.22 -5.78
C ALA A 23 -4.68 -0.20 -5.21
N VAL A 24 -4.92 -1.20 -6.05
CA VAL A 24 -4.99 -2.61 -5.63
C VAL A 24 -3.71 -3.32 -6.03
N LEU A 25 -3.06 -3.94 -5.04
CA LEU A 25 -1.90 -4.81 -5.22
C LEU A 25 -2.32 -6.26 -4.94
N ASP A 26 -2.62 -7.01 -5.99
CA ASP A 26 -2.93 -8.45 -5.89
C ASP A 26 -1.66 -9.28 -6.06
N VAL A 27 -1.25 -9.99 -5.00
CA VAL A 27 -0.02 -10.78 -4.98
C VAL A 27 -0.28 -12.28 -5.09
N ARG A 28 -1.53 -12.72 -5.28
CA ARG A 28 -1.88 -14.15 -5.32
C ARG A 28 -1.22 -14.87 -6.50
N THR A 29 -1.02 -14.16 -7.61
CA THR A 29 -0.33 -14.67 -8.80
C THR A 29 1.19 -14.47 -8.76
N GLU A 30 1.70 -13.72 -7.77
CA GLU A 30 3.12 -13.44 -7.63
C GLU A 30 3.86 -14.58 -6.94
N LEU A 31 5.09 -14.82 -7.37
CA LEU A 31 5.97 -15.80 -6.76
C LEU A 31 6.20 -15.44 -5.28
N PRO A 32 6.11 -16.39 -4.33
CA PRO A 32 6.23 -16.11 -2.90
C PRO A 32 7.45 -15.26 -2.50
N ARG A 33 8.58 -15.49 -3.18
CA ARG A 33 9.83 -14.76 -2.94
C ARG A 33 9.80 -13.28 -3.35
N HIS A 34 8.92 -12.89 -4.29
CA HIS A 34 8.81 -11.50 -4.76
C HIS A 34 7.73 -10.71 -4.01
N ARG A 35 6.78 -11.39 -3.35
CA ARG A 35 5.64 -10.72 -2.69
C ARG A 35 6.10 -9.69 -1.66
N HIS A 36 7.06 -10.06 -0.81
CA HIS A 36 7.58 -9.18 0.23
C HIS A 36 8.22 -7.92 -0.38
N GLU A 37 9.17 -8.09 -1.30
CA GLU A 37 9.84 -6.98 -1.98
C GLU A 37 8.84 -6.01 -2.63
N LEU A 38 7.85 -6.56 -3.35
CA LEU A 38 6.83 -5.76 -4.01
C LEU A 38 5.95 -4.97 -3.03
N ILE A 39 5.52 -5.60 -1.94
CA ILE A 39 4.66 -4.97 -0.93
C ILE A 39 5.41 -3.84 -0.21
N PHE A 40 6.65 -4.09 0.23
CA PHE A 40 7.45 -3.07 0.91
C PHE A 40 7.85 -1.93 -0.03
N SER A 41 8.27 -2.24 -1.27
CA SER A 41 8.57 -1.22 -2.27
C SER A 41 7.34 -0.35 -2.59
N THR A 42 6.15 -0.96 -2.66
CA THR A 42 4.89 -0.22 -2.84
C THR A 42 4.61 0.70 -1.66
N PHE A 43 4.78 0.21 -0.43
CA PHE A 43 4.60 1.02 0.78
C PHE A 43 5.59 2.19 0.86
N ASP A 44 6.88 1.94 0.60
CA ASP A 44 7.93 2.96 0.61
C ASP A 44 7.71 4.05 -0.44
N GLY A 45 7.04 3.72 -1.55
CA GLY A 45 6.64 4.66 -2.59
C GLY A 45 5.39 5.49 -2.30
N LEU A 46 4.67 5.22 -1.20
CA LEU A 46 3.46 5.97 -0.84
C LEU A 46 3.79 7.40 -0.42
N ALA A 47 3.03 8.36 -0.93
CA ALA A 47 2.97 9.69 -0.35
C ALA A 47 2.25 9.67 1.01
N ASP A 48 2.52 10.66 1.85
CA ASP A 48 1.85 10.85 3.12
C ASP A 48 0.32 10.90 2.95
N GLY A 49 -0.40 10.10 3.74
CA GLY A 49 -1.85 9.97 3.67
C GLY A 49 -2.36 9.09 2.53
N ALA A 50 -1.49 8.58 1.65
CA ALA A 50 -1.88 7.64 0.60
C ALA A 50 -1.91 6.20 1.12
N ALA A 51 -2.65 5.33 0.41
CA ALA A 51 -2.73 3.92 0.72
C ALA A 51 -2.92 3.05 -0.53
N PHE A 52 -2.76 1.73 -0.33
CA PHE A 52 -3.13 0.71 -1.30
C PHE A 52 -3.85 -0.44 -0.60
N VAL A 53 -4.56 -1.26 -1.37
CA VAL A 53 -5.21 -2.50 -0.92
C VAL A 53 -4.37 -3.68 -1.35
N LEU A 54 -3.79 -4.39 -0.39
CA LEU A 54 -3.16 -5.69 -0.58
C LEU A 54 -4.24 -6.77 -0.70
N VAL A 55 -4.16 -7.60 -1.74
CA VAL A 55 -4.96 -8.84 -1.89
C VAL A 55 -4.02 -10.04 -1.81
N ASN A 56 -4.25 -10.91 -0.83
CA ASN A 56 -3.39 -12.06 -0.54
C ASN A 56 -4.21 -13.36 -0.39
N ASP A 57 -3.54 -14.50 -0.55
CA ASP A 57 -4.13 -15.85 -0.44
C ASP A 57 -4.15 -16.38 1.02
N HIS A 58 -3.55 -15.65 1.96
CA HIS A 58 -3.55 -15.94 3.39
C HIS A 58 -3.47 -14.65 4.23
N ASP A 59 -3.65 -14.75 5.54
CA ASP A 59 -3.54 -13.61 6.46
C ASP A 59 -2.12 -13.00 6.42
N PRO A 60 -1.95 -11.72 6.04
CA PRO A 60 -0.65 -11.06 6.00
C PRO A 60 -0.14 -10.60 7.38
N LYS A 61 -0.57 -11.24 8.47
CA LYS A 61 -0.12 -10.94 9.84
C LYS A 61 1.42 -10.85 10.02
N PRO A 62 2.25 -11.72 9.41
CA PRO A 62 3.71 -11.56 9.49
C PRO A 62 4.21 -10.21 8.94
N LEU A 63 3.61 -9.71 7.85
CA LEU A 63 3.93 -8.39 7.27
C LEU A 63 3.57 -7.26 8.23
N TYR A 64 2.41 -7.33 8.88
CA TYR A 64 2.02 -6.36 9.91
C TYR A 64 3.08 -6.27 11.01
N HIS A 65 3.52 -7.41 11.54
CA HIS A 65 4.52 -7.44 12.60
C HIS A 65 5.86 -6.86 12.16
N GLN A 66 6.27 -7.13 10.92
CA GLN A 66 7.51 -6.58 10.38
C GLN A 66 7.42 -5.06 10.18
N LEU A 67 6.36 -4.54 9.56
CA LEU A 67 6.13 -3.10 9.43
C LEU A 67 6.04 -2.38 10.77
N SER A 68 5.39 -2.99 11.76
CA SER A 68 5.28 -2.47 13.13
C SER A 68 6.64 -2.37 13.84
N ALA A 69 7.53 -3.33 13.58
CA ALA A 69 8.89 -3.30 14.12
C ALA A 69 9.80 -2.29 13.40
N GLU A 70 9.69 -2.18 12.07
CA GLU A 70 10.58 -1.33 11.25
C GLU A 70 10.14 0.13 11.20
N GLN A 71 8.83 0.41 11.13
CA GLN A 71 8.28 1.76 10.96
C GLN A 71 7.10 2.04 11.93
N PRO A 72 7.30 1.93 13.25
CA PRO A 72 6.23 2.09 14.24
C PRO A 72 5.54 3.46 14.15
N GLY A 73 4.21 3.45 14.14
CA GLY A 73 3.39 4.68 14.13
C GLY A 73 3.35 5.42 12.78
N THR A 74 3.98 4.90 11.72
CA THR A 74 4.03 5.56 10.41
C THR A 74 3.01 5.03 9.40
N PHE A 75 2.30 3.94 9.74
CA PHE A 75 1.37 3.27 8.85
C PHE A 75 0.01 3.01 9.49
N THR A 76 -1.00 2.84 8.64
CA THR A 76 -2.33 2.35 9.00
C THR A 76 -2.55 0.96 8.43
N TRP A 77 -3.37 0.16 9.10
CA TRP A 77 -3.65 -1.22 8.73
C TRP A 77 -5.12 -1.56 8.96
N ASP A 78 -5.89 -1.66 7.89
CA ASP A 78 -7.33 -1.90 7.97
C ASP A 78 -7.69 -3.17 7.19
N TYR A 79 -8.21 -4.18 7.88
CA TYR A 79 -8.76 -5.35 7.20
C TYR A 79 -10.06 -4.98 6.47
N LEU A 80 -10.10 -5.20 5.17
CA LEU A 80 -11.29 -5.06 4.33
C LEU A 80 -11.99 -6.40 4.12
N GLU A 81 -11.25 -7.50 4.13
CA GLU A 81 -11.76 -8.86 4.00
C GLU A 81 -10.83 -9.85 4.71
N GLN A 82 -11.40 -10.81 5.42
CA GLN A 82 -10.68 -11.78 6.25
C GLN A 82 -11.05 -13.22 5.89
N GLY A 83 -10.63 -13.69 4.73
CA GLY A 83 -10.57 -15.11 4.37
C GLY A 83 -11.90 -15.90 4.43
N PRO A 84 -11.84 -17.22 4.22
CA PRO A 84 -10.63 -18.01 3.96
C PRO A 84 -10.14 -17.97 2.50
N GLN A 85 -10.95 -17.50 1.54
CA GLN A 85 -10.57 -17.50 0.12
C GLN A 85 -9.67 -16.31 -0.27
N VAL A 86 -9.91 -15.15 0.31
CA VAL A 86 -9.21 -13.90 -0.02
C VAL A 86 -9.01 -13.08 1.23
N TRP A 87 -7.82 -12.50 1.37
CA TRP A 87 -7.51 -11.54 2.42
C TRP A 87 -7.25 -10.18 1.77
N ARG A 88 -7.98 -9.16 2.22
CA ARG A 88 -7.82 -7.79 1.73
C ARG A 88 -7.47 -6.88 2.89
N VAL A 89 -6.35 -6.18 2.77
CA VAL A 89 -5.89 -5.23 3.78
C VAL A 89 -5.56 -3.92 3.11
N ARG A 90 -6.13 -2.84 3.61
CA ARG A 90 -5.71 -1.48 3.25
C ARG A 90 -4.50 -1.11 4.10
N ILE A 91 -3.38 -0.82 3.43
CA ILE A 91 -2.13 -0.41 4.05
C ILE A 91 -1.87 1.03 3.62
N GLY A 92 -1.82 1.95 4.59
CA GLY A 92 -1.65 3.37 4.34
C GLY A 92 -0.42 3.95 5.03
N ARG A 93 0.15 5.02 4.47
CA ARG A 93 1.13 5.86 5.17
C ARG A 93 0.37 6.93 5.93
N VAL A 94 0.67 7.10 7.22
CA VAL A 94 0.10 8.19 8.02
C VAL A 94 0.44 9.52 7.37
N ALA A 95 -0.54 10.41 7.24
CA ALA A 95 -0.27 11.75 6.77
C ALA A 95 0.67 12.42 7.76
N GLY A 96 1.91 12.71 7.34
CA GLY A 96 2.86 13.45 8.15
C GLY A 96 2.19 14.74 8.60
N GLY A 97 1.82 14.81 9.87
CA GLY A 97 1.43 16.07 10.47
C GLY A 97 2.64 16.97 10.34
N ALA A 98 2.52 18.01 9.50
CA ALA A 98 3.31 19.20 9.73
C ALA A 98 2.97 19.65 11.15
N SER A 99 3.91 19.37 12.06
CA SER A 99 4.11 19.88 13.42
C SER A 99 2.88 20.24 14.24
#